data_AF-A0A2N2JG53-F1
#
_entry.id   AF-A0A2N2JG53-F1
#
_cell.length_a   1.000
_cell.length_b   1.000
_cell.length_c   1.000
_cell.angle_alpha   90.00
_cell.angle_beta   90.00
_cell.angle_gamma   90.00
#
_symmetry.space_group_name_H-M   'P 1'
#
loop_
_entity.id
_entity.type
_entity.pdbx_description
1 polymer ?
#
loop_
_entity_poly.entity_id
_entity_poly.type
_entity_poly.pdbx_seq_one_letter_code
_entity_poly.pdbx_strand_id
1 'polypeptide(L)'
;MTQHLTLGCAALALLLGGALTACDAPATRTASTPPAVSADEAPETLALALGPRADEVITVDLVYRRRAEQVAPRMMELWIDRGPGLTYLGAESLAATMAADKDLVVQDRGDALRIVVYASSNLTELDSGPLARLTFRRVAGADATLTLIPQLPIFAPASANDGLLLGPPLVLTASSATGGTP
;
A
#
# COMPACT_ATOMS: atom_id res chain seq x y z
N MET A 1 -52.66 -1.74 13.51
CA MET A 1 -52.13 -3.11 13.40
C MET A 1 -50.85 -3.16 14.20
N THR A 2 -50.86 -3.97 15.24
CA THR A 2 -49.98 -3.92 16.41
C THR A 2 -49.12 -5.18 16.39
N GLN A 3 -47.81 -5.06 16.22
CA GLN A 3 -46.85 -6.16 16.38
C GLN A 3 -45.59 -5.57 17.02
N HIS A 4 -45.40 -5.74 18.34
CA HIS A 4 -44.81 -6.87 19.07
C HIS A 4 -43.28 -6.96 19.01
N LEU A 5 -42.71 -6.79 20.22
CA LEU A 5 -41.32 -6.90 20.65
C LEU A 5 -40.57 -8.16 20.17
N THR A 6 -39.24 -8.03 20.07
CA THR A 6 -38.32 -9.04 20.67
C THR A 6 -36.99 -8.39 21.07
N LEU A 7 -36.79 -8.25 22.38
CA LEU A 7 -35.49 -8.03 23.02
C LEU A 7 -34.65 -9.31 22.91
N GLY A 8 -33.46 -9.22 22.31
CA GLY A 8 -32.46 -10.28 22.33
C GLY A 8 -31.46 -10.08 23.47
N CYS A 9 -31.65 -10.81 24.57
CA CYS A 9 -30.66 -11.09 25.60
C CYS A 9 -29.77 -12.26 25.15
N ALA A 10 -28.44 -12.11 25.18
CA ALA A 10 -27.45 -13.18 25.37
C ALA A 10 -26.04 -12.62 25.15
N ALA A 11 -24.98 -13.00 25.83
CA ALA A 11 -24.77 -13.60 27.14
C ALA A 11 -23.27 -13.36 27.41
N LEU A 12 -22.95 -12.87 28.60
CA LEU A 12 -21.59 -12.65 29.07
C LEU A 12 -20.97 -14.01 29.45
N ALA A 13 -19.83 -14.37 28.86
CA ALA A 13 -19.04 -15.53 29.28
C ALA A 13 -17.60 -15.08 29.56
N LEU A 14 -17.32 -14.80 30.83
CA LEU A 14 -15.97 -14.77 31.38
C LEU A 14 -15.46 -16.22 31.46
N LEU A 15 -14.30 -16.49 30.87
CA LEU A 15 -13.49 -17.66 31.20
C LEU A 15 -12.14 -17.18 31.72
N LEU A 16 -12.06 -17.08 33.05
CA LEU A 16 -10.81 -17.17 33.79
C LEU A 16 -10.35 -18.64 33.77
N GLY A 17 -9.10 -18.89 33.41
CA GLY A 17 -8.53 -20.23 33.54
C GLY A 17 -7.03 -20.28 33.30
N GLY A 18 -6.28 -20.48 34.38
CA GLY A 18 -5.07 -21.33 34.35
C GLY A 18 -3.73 -20.63 34.20
N ALA A 19 -3.12 -20.27 35.34
CA ALA A 19 -1.68 -20.17 35.46
C ALA A 19 -1.08 -21.57 35.64
N LEU A 20 -0.15 -21.96 34.78
CA LEU A 20 0.86 -22.97 35.06
C LEU A 20 2.22 -22.44 34.60
N THR A 21 3.04 -22.13 35.60
CA THR A 21 4.44 -21.75 35.51
C THR A 21 5.28 -22.98 35.15
N ALA A 22 5.80 -23.03 33.93
CA ALA A 22 6.93 -23.88 33.57
C ALA A 22 8.20 -23.01 33.50
N CYS A 23 9.07 -23.17 34.49
CA CYS A 23 10.45 -22.69 34.43
C CYS A 23 11.20 -23.50 33.38
N ASP A 24 11.42 -22.92 32.21
CA ASP A 24 12.34 -23.46 31.22
C ASP A 24 13.66 -22.68 31.26
N ALA A 25 14.77 -23.42 31.14
CA ALA A 25 16.12 -22.94 31.36
C ALA A 25 16.58 -21.93 30.30
N PRO A 26 17.53 -21.02 30.60
CA PRO A 26 18.07 -20.09 29.62
C PRO A 26 18.98 -20.85 28.64
N ALA A 27 18.44 -21.22 27.49
CA ALA A 27 19.25 -21.65 26.36
C ALA A 27 19.97 -20.41 25.80
N THR A 28 21.28 -20.36 25.98
CA THR A 28 22.17 -19.38 25.37
C THR A 28 22.16 -19.59 23.85
N ARG A 29 21.18 -18.99 23.17
CA ARG A 29 21.22 -18.82 21.71
C ARG A 29 22.31 -17.82 21.41
N THR A 30 23.45 -18.32 20.97
CA THR A 30 24.40 -17.55 20.17
C THR A 30 23.59 -16.98 19.01
N ALA A 31 23.29 -15.68 19.07
CA ALA A 31 22.68 -14.96 17.98
C ALA A 31 23.67 -15.06 16.81
N SER A 32 23.41 -15.98 15.89
CA SER A 32 23.88 -15.81 14.52
C SER A 32 23.23 -14.52 14.04
N THR A 33 23.92 -13.41 14.24
CA THR A 33 23.65 -12.15 13.54
C THR A 33 23.54 -12.54 12.07
N PRO A 34 22.34 -12.48 11.48
CA PRO A 34 22.21 -12.67 10.05
C PRO A 34 23.17 -11.67 9.41
N PRO A 35 23.90 -12.03 8.35
CA PRO A 35 24.64 -11.03 7.60
C PRO A 35 23.67 -9.89 7.34
N ALA A 36 24.03 -8.68 7.77
CA ALA A 36 23.30 -7.47 7.44
C ALA A 36 23.32 -7.41 5.92
N VAL A 37 22.27 -7.95 5.32
CA VAL A 37 21.98 -7.73 3.91
C VAL A 37 21.86 -6.24 3.86
N SER A 38 22.85 -5.57 3.28
CA SER A 38 22.75 -4.18 2.90
C SER A 38 21.49 -4.11 2.07
N ALA A 39 20.39 -3.70 2.71
CA ALA A 39 19.20 -3.29 2.00
C ALA A 39 19.72 -2.16 1.13
N ASP A 40 19.81 -2.45 -0.15
CA ASP A 40 19.89 -1.45 -1.20
C ASP A 40 18.63 -0.60 -1.00
N GLU A 41 18.74 0.37 -0.08
CA GLU A 41 17.67 1.27 0.29
C GLU A 41 17.46 2.13 -0.94
N ALA A 42 16.53 1.67 -1.77
CA ALA A 42 16.02 2.40 -2.91
C ALA A 42 15.78 3.85 -2.44
N PRO A 43 16.48 4.84 -3.03
CA PRO A 43 16.55 6.20 -2.49
C PRO A 43 15.21 6.94 -2.55
N GLU A 44 14.23 6.37 -3.23
CA GLU A 44 12.91 6.92 -3.44
C GLU A 44 12.08 6.98 -2.15
N THR A 45 11.47 8.13 -1.91
CA THR A 45 10.48 8.32 -0.86
C THR A 45 9.10 7.80 -1.27
N LEU A 46 8.76 7.90 -2.56
CA LEU A 46 7.50 7.44 -3.13
C LEU A 46 7.79 6.63 -4.39
N ALA A 47 7.30 5.40 -4.46
CA ALA A 47 7.54 4.54 -5.60
C ALA A 47 6.32 3.68 -5.95
N LEU A 48 6.28 3.25 -7.20
CA LEU A 48 5.35 2.23 -7.67
C LEU A 48 6.10 0.90 -7.74
N ALA A 49 5.63 -0.09 -7.00
CA ALA A 49 6.18 -1.43 -6.98
C ALA A 49 5.19 -2.38 -7.63
N LEU A 50 5.69 -3.28 -8.46
CA LEU A 50 4.86 -4.31 -9.05
C LEU A 50 4.47 -5.34 -7.98
N GLY A 51 3.17 -5.58 -7.84
CA GLY A 51 2.62 -6.64 -6.99
C GLY A 51 2.44 -7.97 -7.74
N PRO A 52 1.69 -8.92 -7.16
CA PRO A 52 1.31 -10.16 -7.83
C PRO A 52 0.67 -9.91 -9.20
N ARG A 53 0.99 -10.79 -10.15
CA ARG A 53 0.44 -10.80 -11.52
C ARG A 53 -0.38 -12.06 -11.73
N ALA A 54 -1.54 -11.94 -12.37
CA ALA A 54 -2.36 -13.06 -12.80
C ALA A 54 -2.92 -12.74 -14.19
N ASP A 55 -2.49 -13.49 -15.21
CA ASP A 55 -2.89 -13.32 -16.61
C ASP A 55 -2.84 -11.85 -17.08
N GLU A 56 -4.01 -11.26 -17.33
CA GLU A 56 -4.20 -9.88 -17.78
C GLU A 56 -4.38 -8.88 -16.62
N VAL A 57 -4.48 -9.36 -15.39
CA VAL A 57 -4.62 -8.52 -14.20
C VAL A 57 -3.27 -8.32 -13.55
N ILE A 58 -2.90 -7.06 -13.40
CA ILE A 58 -1.70 -6.65 -12.66
C ILE A 58 -2.11 -5.85 -11.44
N THR A 59 -1.33 -6.01 -10.39
CA THR A 59 -1.41 -5.18 -9.20
C THR A 59 -0.15 -4.35 -9.07
N VAL A 60 -0.31 -3.11 -8.61
CA VAL A 60 0.78 -2.16 -8.40
C VAL A 60 0.59 -1.53 -7.03
N ASP A 61 1.60 -1.70 -6.18
CA ASP A 61 1.62 -1.15 -4.83
C ASP A 61 2.25 0.24 -4.86
N LEU A 62 1.56 1.22 -4.31
CA LEU A 62 2.12 2.53 -3.98
C LEU A 62 2.84 2.41 -2.64
N VAL A 63 4.14 2.68 -2.62
CA VAL A 63 4.99 2.52 -1.44
C VAL A 63 5.55 3.88 -1.02
N TYR A 64 5.41 4.18 0.27
CA TYR A 64 6.03 5.35 0.91
C TYR A 64 7.19 4.91 1.81
N ARG A 65 8.32 5.60 1.71
CA ARG A 65 9.54 5.36 2.49
C ARG A 65 10.02 6.69 3.05
N ARG A 66 9.62 6.98 4.28
CA ARG A 66 10.06 8.17 5.00
C ARG A 66 11.57 8.12 5.21
N ARG A 67 12.26 9.21 4.89
CA ARG A 67 13.66 9.42 5.26
C ARG A 67 13.76 9.88 6.71
N ALA A 68 14.85 9.57 7.40
CA ALA A 68 15.01 9.83 8.83
C ALA A 68 14.70 11.29 9.26
N GLU A 69 15.07 12.26 8.43
CA GLU A 69 14.88 13.69 8.71
C GLU A 69 13.58 14.28 8.13
N GLN A 70 12.82 13.48 7.36
CA GLN A 70 11.61 13.95 6.70
C GLN A 70 10.43 14.00 7.68
N VAL A 71 9.60 15.03 7.58
CA VAL A 71 8.32 15.11 8.29
C VAL A 71 7.35 14.09 7.70
N ALA A 72 6.71 13.28 8.54
CA ALA A 72 5.73 12.31 8.09
C ALA A 72 4.43 13.03 7.66
N PRO A 73 3.82 12.64 6.52
CA PRO A 73 2.57 13.23 6.08
C PRO A 73 1.39 12.66 6.88
N ARG A 74 0.42 13.50 7.20
CA ARG A 74 -0.89 13.14 7.80
C ARG A 74 -1.97 12.95 6.75
N MET A 75 -1.71 13.48 5.55
CA MET A 75 -2.52 13.35 4.35
C MET A 75 -1.58 13.42 3.14
N MET A 76 -1.92 12.68 2.10
CA MET A 76 -1.22 12.68 0.82
C MET A 76 -2.24 12.76 -0.31
N GLU A 77 -2.04 13.68 -1.24
CA GLU A 77 -2.66 13.67 -2.56
C GLU A 77 -1.54 13.51 -3.60
N LEU A 78 -1.75 12.66 -4.60
CA LEU A 78 -0.80 12.42 -5.67
C LEU A 78 -1.51 12.00 -6.95
N TRP A 79 -0.79 12.09 -8.06
CA TRP A 79 -1.29 11.73 -9.37
C TRP A 79 -0.37 10.71 -10.04
N ILE A 80 -0.98 9.71 -10.65
CA ILE A 80 -0.29 8.71 -11.46
C ILE A 80 -0.78 8.85 -12.89
N ASP A 81 0.13 9.17 -13.80
CA ASP A 81 -0.10 9.04 -15.24
C ASP A 81 -0.13 7.55 -15.63
N ARG A 82 -1.18 7.17 -16.34
CA ARG A 82 -1.47 5.82 -16.81
C ARG A 82 -1.30 5.79 -18.31
N GLY A 83 -0.19 5.22 -18.74
CA GLY A 83 0.08 4.95 -20.14
C GLY A 83 -0.99 4.05 -20.79
N PRO A 84 -1.00 3.98 -22.12
CA PRO A 84 -1.96 3.18 -22.86
C PRO A 84 -1.84 1.69 -22.49
N GLY A 85 -2.88 0.91 -22.82
CA GLY A 85 -2.87 -0.54 -22.57
C GLY A 85 -3.22 -0.94 -21.14
N LEU A 86 -3.60 0.01 -20.27
CA LEU A 86 -4.10 -0.26 -18.92
C LEU A 86 -5.53 0.28 -18.75
N THR A 87 -6.38 -0.54 -18.17
CA THR A 87 -7.70 -0.16 -17.65
C THR A 87 -7.66 -0.28 -16.13
N TYR A 88 -7.94 0.78 -15.40
CA TYR A 88 -8.04 0.70 -13.94
C TYR A 88 -9.31 -0.05 -13.53
N LEU A 89 -9.16 -0.93 -12.54
CA LEU A 89 -10.24 -1.77 -12.03
C LEU A 89 -10.65 -1.41 -10.60
N GLY A 90 -9.73 -0.87 -9.80
CA GLY A 90 -10.00 -0.55 -8.41
C GLY A 90 -8.74 -0.44 -7.57
N ALA A 91 -8.92 -0.09 -6.30
CA ALA A 91 -7.83 0.00 -5.34
C ALA A 91 -8.27 -0.45 -3.95
N GLU A 92 -7.28 -0.89 -3.16
CA GLU A 92 -7.44 -1.23 -1.75
C GLU A 92 -6.39 -0.51 -0.90
N SER A 93 -6.75 -0.14 0.33
CA SER A 93 -5.80 0.37 1.32
C SER A 93 -4.87 -0.74 1.78
N LEU A 94 -3.59 -0.41 2.00
CA LEU A 94 -2.59 -1.33 2.52
C LEU A 94 -2.13 -0.94 3.94
N ALA A 95 -1.17 -1.69 4.47
CA ALA A 95 -0.80 -1.68 5.88
C ALA A 95 -0.54 -0.29 6.47
N ALA A 96 0.19 0.59 5.78
CA ALA A 96 0.51 1.91 6.32
C ALA A 96 -0.72 2.83 6.40
N THR A 97 -1.57 2.80 5.38
CA THR A 97 -2.85 3.53 5.34
C THR A 97 -3.80 3.01 6.43
N MET A 98 -3.93 1.69 6.56
CA MET A 98 -4.80 1.07 7.55
C MET A 98 -4.33 1.31 8.99
N ALA A 99 -3.02 1.20 9.25
CA ALA A 99 -2.45 1.43 10.58
C ALA A 99 -2.65 2.87 11.07
N ALA A 100 -2.61 3.84 10.14
CA ALA A 100 -2.88 5.25 10.42
C ALA A 100 -4.38 5.61 10.43
N ASP A 101 -5.27 4.62 10.27
CA ASP A 101 -6.73 4.81 10.20
C ASP A 101 -7.12 5.86 9.14
N LYS A 102 -6.58 5.71 7.94
CA LYS A 102 -6.83 6.63 6.81
C LYS A 102 -7.72 5.99 5.76
N ASP A 103 -8.55 6.82 5.14
CA ASP A 103 -9.30 6.49 3.94
C ASP A 103 -8.40 6.62 2.70
N LEU A 104 -8.56 5.69 1.76
CA LEU A 104 -8.01 5.76 0.42
C LEU A 104 -9.13 6.14 -0.55
N VAL A 105 -8.94 7.22 -1.29
CA VAL A 105 -9.82 7.64 -2.38
C VAL A 105 -9.03 7.68 -3.67
N VAL A 106 -9.49 6.93 -4.67
CA VAL A 106 -8.91 6.94 -6.01
C VAL A 106 -9.97 7.41 -7.01
N GLN A 107 -9.62 8.39 -7.83
CA GLN A 107 -10.47 8.92 -8.90
C GLN A 107 -9.80 8.63 -10.24
N ASP A 108 -10.48 7.86 -11.10
CA ASP A 108 -10.07 7.69 -12.49
C ASP A 108 -10.42 8.96 -13.29
N ARG A 109 -9.43 9.55 -13.94
CA ARG A 109 -9.53 10.78 -14.73
C ARG A 109 -9.19 10.55 -16.20
N GLY A 110 -9.24 9.30 -16.68
CA GLY A 110 -8.99 8.96 -18.08
C GLY A 110 -7.58 8.45 -18.30
N ASP A 111 -6.61 9.32 -18.52
CA ASP A 111 -5.19 8.96 -18.63
C ASP A 111 -4.46 9.06 -17.29
N ALA A 112 -5.09 9.60 -16.25
CA ALA A 112 -4.48 9.72 -14.92
C ALA A 112 -5.37 9.18 -13.81
N LEU A 113 -4.74 8.78 -12.70
CA LEU A 113 -5.39 8.49 -11.44
C LEU A 113 -5.03 9.58 -10.42
N ARG A 114 -6.04 10.18 -9.80
CA ARG A 114 -5.85 11.00 -8.59
C ARG A 114 -6.04 10.13 -7.37
N ILE A 115 -5.03 10.07 -6.52
CA ILE A 115 -5.01 9.26 -5.31
C ILE A 115 -4.92 10.19 -4.10
N VAL A 116 -5.81 9.99 -3.14
CA VAL A 116 -5.84 10.74 -1.88
C VAL A 116 -5.88 9.76 -0.72
N VAL A 117 -4.93 9.87 0.20
CA VAL A 117 -4.88 9.16 1.47
C VAL A 117 -5.08 10.18 2.57
N TYR A 118 -6.20 10.12 3.29
CA TYR A 118 -6.55 11.13 4.29
C TYR A 118 -7.52 10.59 5.34
N ALA A 119 -7.70 11.32 6.44
CA ALA A 119 -8.82 11.14 7.35
C ALA A 119 -9.41 12.50 7.67
N SER A 120 -10.73 12.57 7.81
CA SER A 120 -11.43 13.81 8.15
C SER A 120 -11.33 14.16 9.65
N SER A 121 -11.11 13.16 10.50
CA SER A 121 -11.20 13.27 11.97
C SER A 121 -9.91 12.97 12.72
N ASN A 122 -8.87 12.45 12.05
CA ASN A 122 -7.61 12.12 12.69
C ASN A 122 -6.41 12.78 11.99
N LEU A 123 -5.42 13.18 12.80
CA LEU A 123 -4.16 13.77 12.37
C LEU A 123 -2.98 12.81 12.54
N THR A 124 -3.24 11.50 12.64
CA THR A 124 -2.21 10.47 12.73
C THR A 124 -1.32 10.55 11.48
N GLU A 125 -0.02 10.42 11.69
CA GLU A 125 0.97 10.45 10.61
C GLU A 125 1.02 9.09 9.89
N LEU A 126 1.32 9.12 8.60
CA LEU A 126 1.58 7.94 7.80
C LEU A 126 3.04 7.51 7.99
N ASP A 127 3.22 6.29 8.47
CA ASP A 127 4.53 5.65 8.55
C ASP A 127 4.97 5.10 7.20
N SER A 128 6.26 4.76 7.11
CA SER A 128 6.82 4.04 5.96
C SER A 128 6.09 2.72 5.73
N GLY A 129 5.76 2.42 4.48
CA GLY A 129 5.16 1.16 4.09
C GLY A 129 4.30 1.25 2.83
N PRO A 130 3.64 0.14 2.47
CA PRO A 130 2.69 0.13 1.37
C PRO A 130 1.42 0.90 1.77
N LEU A 131 1.02 1.85 0.92
CA LEU A 131 -0.13 2.73 1.13
C LEU A 131 -1.40 2.19 0.46
N ALA A 132 -1.28 1.77 -0.79
CA ALA A 132 -2.41 1.34 -1.61
C ALA A 132 -1.97 0.28 -2.62
N ARG A 133 -2.87 -0.65 -2.95
CA ARG A 133 -2.73 -1.52 -4.12
C ARG A 133 -3.71 -1.09 -5.18
N LEU A 134 -3.19 -0.80 -6.37
CA LEU A 134 -3.95 -0.45 -7.55
C LEU A 134 -4.05 -1.67 -8.44
N THR A 135 -5.27 -1.98 -8.90
CA THR A 135 -5.52 -3.11 -9.79
C THR A 135 -5.83 -2.59 -11.20
N PHE A 136 -5.16 -3.17 -12.18
CA PHE A 136 -5.36 -2.84 -13.58
C PHE A 136 -5.59 -4.11 -14.40
N ARG A 137 -6.47 -4.02 -15.40
CA ARG A 137 -6.48 -4.93 -16.53
C ARG A 137 -5.55 -4.40 -17.60
N ARG A 138 -4.68 -5.25 -18.09
CA ARG A 138 -3.74 -4.96 -19.16
C ARG A 138 -4.25 -5.50 -20.49
N VAL A 139 -4.09 -4.73 -21.56
CA VAL A 139 -4.34 -5.19 -22.92
C VAL A 139 -3.24 -6.19 -23.30
N ALA A 140 -3.65 -7.38 -23.73
CA ALA A 140 -2.72 -8.43 -24.14
C ALA A 140 -1.73 -7.94 -25.20
N GLY A 141 -0.44 -8.20 -24.98
CA GLY A 141 0.63 -7.85 -25.92
C GLY A 141 1.01 -6.36 -26.00
N ALA A 142 0.37 -5.48 -25.23
CA ALA A 142 0.69 -4.05 -25.23
C ALA A 142 1.65 -3.70 -24.09
N ASP A 143 2.73 -2.97 -24.39
CA ASP A 143 3.54 -2.30 -23.39
C ASP A 143 2.71 -1.22 -22.67
N ALA A 144 2.99 -1.01 -21.39
CA ALA A 144 2.33 -0.01 -20.58
C ALA A 144 3.29 0.62 -19.58
N THR A 145 2.99 1.84 -19.15
CA THR A 145 3.80 2.58 -18.18
C THR A 145 2.90 3.22 -17.14
N LEU A 146 3.33 3.26 -15.89
CA LEU A 146 2.73 4.05 -14.82
C LEU A 146 3.77 5.01 -14.27
N THR A 147 3.44 6.30 -14.15
CA THR A 147 4.39 7.34 -13.75
C THR A 147 3.80 8.20 -12.65
N LEU A 148 4.53 8.38 -11.54
CA LEU A 148 4.19 9.40 -10.55
C LEU A 148 4.47 10.79 -11.13
N ILE A 149 3.46 11.67 -11.17
CA ILE A 149 3.61 13.00 -11.75
C ILE A 149 4.39 13.92 -10.79
N PRO A 150 5.58 14.46 -11.15
CA PRO A 150 6.47 15.10 -10.18
C PRO A 150 5.96 16.35 -9.47
N GLN A 151 5.13 17.16 -10.14
CA GLN A 151 4.71 18.46 -9.61
C GLN A 151 3.38 18.42 -8.83
N LEU A 152 2.76 17.24 -8.71
CA LEU A 152 1.41 17.08 -8.15
C LEU A 152 1.31 16.35 -6.79
N PRO A 153 2.36 15.80 -6.16
CA PRO A 153 2.24 15.35 -4.79
C PRO A 153 1.99 16.54 -3.87
N ILE A 154 0.93 16.49 -3.07
CA ILE A 154 0.58 17.49 -2.06
C ILE A 154 0.42 16.75 -0.74
N PHE A 155 1.32 16.99 0.21
CA PHE A 155 1.24 16.41 1.54
C PHE A 155 0.87 17.46 2.58
N ALA A 156 0.28 17.00 3.68
CA ALA A 156 0.04 17.81 4.86
C ALA A 156 0.83 17.25 6.05
N PRO A 157 1.63 18.06 6.78
CA PRO A 157 1.95 19.45 6.47
C PRO A 157 2.79 19.58 5.18
N ALA A 158 2.83 20.77 4.58
CA ALA A 158 3.56 21.01 3.34
C ALA A 158 5.07 20.67 3.45
N SER A 159 5.67 20.80 4.64
CA SER A 159 7.05 20.39 4.89
C SER A 159 7.30 18.88 4.74
N ALA A 160 6.25 18.05 4.70
CA ALA A 160 6.40 16.64 4.37
C ALA A 160 6.78 16.40 2.89
N ASN A 161 6.58 17.40 2.01
CA ASN A 161 7.09 17.37 0.63
C ASN A 161 8.60 17.66 0.54
N ASP A 162 9.22 18.21 1.59
CA ASP A 162 10.63 18.59 1.55
C ASP A 162 11.50 17.35 1.35
N GLY A 163 12.34 17.38 0.30
CA GLY A 163 13.20 16.25 -0.04
C GLY A 163 12.48 15.03 -0.60
N LEU A 164 11.23 15.17 -1.07
CA LEU A 164 10.47 14.10 -1.71
C LEU A 164 11.19 13.61 -2.98
N LEU A 165 11.59 12.35 -2.98
CA LEU A 165 12.14 11.68 -4.16
C LEU A 165 11.11 10.69 -4.72
N LEU A 166 10.73 10.88 -5.98
CA LEU A 166 9.82 9.98 -6.67
C LEU A 166 10.62 8.92 -7.43
N GLY A 167 10.11 7.70 -7.42
CA GLY A 167 10.68 6.60 -8.17
C GLY A 167 10.51 6.73 -9.68
N PRO A 168 11.30 5.95 -10.42
CA PRO A 168 11.22 5.95 -11.87
C PRO A 168 9.84 5.44 -12.33
N PRO A 169 9.45 5.74 -13.58
CA PRO A 169 8.28 5.14 -14.19
C PRO A 169 8.31 3.61 -14.10
N LEU A 170 7.18 3.01 -13.73
CA LEU A 170 7.01 1.57 -13.75
C LEU A 170 6.65 1.13 -15.17
N VAL A 171 7.63 0.53 -15.86
CA VAL A 171 7.45 -0.01 -17.22
C VAL A 171 7.01 -1.47 -17.15
N LEU A 172 5.94 -1.77 -17.88
CA LEU A 172 5.34 -3.09 -18.01
C LEU A 172 5.54 -3.54 -19.45
N THR A 173 6.50 -4.44 -19.67
CA THR A 173 6.80 -4.97 -21.01
C THR A 173 5.85 -6.12 -21.36
N ALA A 174 5.46 -6.20 -22.63
CA ALA A 174 4.61 -7.26 -23.15
C ALA A 174 5.28 -8.60 -22.87
N SER A 175 4.56 -9.52 -22.24
CA SER A 175 5.07 -10.87 -22.07
C SER A 175 5.06 -11.52 -23.44
N SER A 176 6.22 -11.74 -24.03
CA SER A 176 6.34 -12.56 -25.23
C SER A 176 5.87 -13.97 -24.86
N ALA A 177 4.70 -14.36 -25.36
CA ALA A 177 4.22 -15.72 -25.29
C ALA A 177 5.30 -16.61 -25.92
N THR A 178 6.08 -17.28 -25.07
CA THR A 178 7.14 -18.17 -25.53
C THR A 178 6.42 -19.37 -26.15
N GLY A 179 6.67 -19.58 -27.43
CA GLY A 179 5.85 -20.41 -28.32
C GLY A 179 5.49 -21.80 -27.79
N GLY A 180 4.20 -22.08 -27.78
CA GLY A 180 3.72 -23.46 -27.93
C GLY A 180 4.12 -23.94 -29.32
N THR A 181 5.05 -24.88 -29.36
CA THR A 181 5.41 -25.61 -30.58
C THR A 181 4.23 -26.53 -30.92
N PRO A 182 3.80 -26.62 -32.20
CA PRO A 182 2.65 -27.43 -32.62
C PRO A 182 2.84 -28.93 -32.37
#